data_AF-A0A640S8E0-F1
#
_entry.id   AF-A0A640S8E0-F1
#
_cell.length_a   1.000
_cell.length_b   1.000
_cell.length_c   1.000
_cell.angle_alpha   90.00
_cell.angle_beta   90.00
_cell.angle_gamma   90.00
#
_symmetry.space_group_name_H-M   'P 1'
#
loop_
_entity.id
_entity.type
_entity.pdbx_description
1 polymer ?
#
loop_
_entity_poly.entity_id
_entity_poly.type
_entity_poly.pdbx_seq_one_letter_code
_entity_poly.pdbx_strand_id
1 'polypeptide(L)'
;MTTTHGTTPTRGSAGRAWGRALLGGAVMACALGAGNALGEALARTLGVDGYLRQLLPAVLVSALAVPAVLGLRALRTTRVLPLGLGPRSAASLGFLRGLAVTTSCAAVVLGAGTALGWVRWSGLDPAALAAFLVSNALVAVLLEALPEEATLRGFAWVSLRDRFGGVVSALGATGVFLLVPAASTVVQAGVSHLVGGSAAPMGLTPEGQDPLAYLVLLSVFGLTLVAARTAPGAAPLWAAIGTHVAFLSVNRVVFEGVQRGAGWSARVAPTHAAVLELGYLAATATVFVAARLVSSLVRARAQRSRPGHPSAVTTHGAGDWARIGPLLVPDGREGRSSEIEREWPSPAGREWLSHDRGARVFRRSEV
;
A
#
# COMPACT_ATOMS: atom_id res chain seq x y z
N MET A 1 -36.83 -4.45 33.69
CA MET A 1 -35.49 -3.84 33.63
C MET A 1 -34.53 -4.85 33.01
N THR A 2 -34.29 -4.74 31.70
CA THR A 2 -33.40 -5.62 30.95
C THR A 2 -32.07 -4.89 30.74
N THR A 3 -31.05 -5.32 31.46
CA THR A 3 -29.67 -4.84 31.30
C THR A 3 -29.08 -5.36 29.99
N THR A 4 -28.93 -4.48 29.01
CA THR A 4 -28.17 -4.76 27.79
C THR A 4 -26.68 -4.76 28.12
N HIS A 5 -26.11 -5.95 28.31
CA HIS A 5 -24.66 -6.11 28.29
C HIS A 5 -24.13 -5.68 26.93
N GLY A 6 -23.39 -4.58 26.90
CA GLY A 6 -22.61 -4.17 25.76
C GLY A 6 -21.57 -5.24 25.44
N THR A 7 -21.86 -6.07 24.45
CA THR A 7 -20.91 -7.04 23.92
C THR A 7 -19.79 -6.28 23.22
N THR A 8 -18.68 -6.08 23.92
CA THR A 8 -17.42 -5.67 23.28
C THR A 8 -17.12 -6.65 22.15
N PRO A 9 -16.94 -6.18 20.90
CA PRO A 9 -16.66 -7.08 19.78
C PRO A 9 -15.41 -7.89 20.08
N THR A 10 -15.54 -9.21 19.99
CA THR A 10 -14.44 -10.16 20.20
C THR A 10 -13.35 -9.88 19.17
N ARG A 11 -12.24 -9.28 19.63
CA ARG A 11 -11.07 -9.05 18.78
C ARG A 11 -10.56 -10.40 18.28
N GLY A 12 -10.24 -10.50 16.98
CA GLY A 12 -9.67 -11.73 16.38
C GLY A 12 -8.41 -12.22 17.11
N SER A 13 -8.05 -13.50 16.95
CA SER A 13 -6.85 -14.02 17.64
C SER A 13 -5.57 -13.37 17.10
N ALA A 14 -4.63 -13.06 18.00
CA ALA A 14 -3.35 -12.44 17.65
C ALA A 14 -2.55 -13.29 16.64
N GLY A 15 -2.55 -14.62 16.82
CA GLY A 15 -1.91 -15.56 15.90
C GLY A 15 -2.50 -15.50 14.48
N ARG A 16 -3.82 -15.33 14.32
CA ARG A 16 -4.43 -15.16 12.99
C ARG A 16 -4.04 -13.85 12.32
N ALA A 17 -3.88 -12.77 13.10
CA ALA A 17 -3.42 -11.48 12.57
C ALA A 17 -1.98 -11.57 12.05
N TRP A 18 -1.08 -12.16 12.84
CA TRP A 18 0.31 -12.38 12.45
C TRP A 18 0.45 -13.37 11.29
N GLY A 19 -0.27 -14.49 11.31
CA GLY A 19 -0.24 -15.46 10.21
C GLY A 19 -0.66 -14.84 8.88
N ARG A 20 -1.66 -13.95 8.88
CA ARG A 20 -2.05 -13.20 7.68
C ARG A 20 -1.02 -12.16 7.28
N ALA A 21 -0.40 -11.47 8.23
CA ALA A 21 0.66 -10.52 7.94
C ALA A 21 1.85 -11.21 7.26
N LEU A 22 2.28 -12.34 7.81
CA LEU A 22 3.33 -13.19 7.24
C LEU A 22 2.92 -13.76 5.89
N LEU A 23 1.66 -14.15 5.68
CA LEU A 23 1.16 -14.58 4.38
C LEU A 23 1.28 -13.47 3.33
N GLY A 24 0.97 -12.22 3.68
CA GLY A 24 1.20 -11.07 2.80
C GLY A 24 2.67 -10.93 2.39
N GLY A 25 3.58 -11.04 3.36
CA GLY A 25 5.03 -11.05 3.08
C GLY A 25 5.47 -12.24 2.23
N ALA A 26 4.95 -13.44 2.49
CA ALA A 26 5.25 -14.64 1.73
C ALA A 26 4.78 -14.52 0.27
N VAL A 27 3.58 -13.96 0.03
CA VAL A 27 3.09 -13.67 -1.33
C VAL A 27 4.06 -12.73 -2.06
N MET A 28 4.52 -11.66 -1.39
CA MET A 28 5.50 -10.75 -1.99
C MET A 28 6.83 -11.44 -2.29
N ALA A 29 7.38 -12.16 -1.32
CA ALA A 29 8.65 -12.87 -1.49
C ALA A 29 8.60 -13.90 -2.62
N CYS A 30 7.50 -14.66 -2.71
CA CYS A 30 7.29 -15.61 -3.78
C CYS A 30 7.12 -14.92 -5.14
N ALA A 31 6.32 -13.85 -5.20
CA ALA A 31 6.12 -13.10 -6.44
C ALA A 31 7.42 -12.46 -6.93
N LEU A 32 8.19 -11.82 -6.04
CA LEU A 32 9.48 -11.20 -6.37
C LEU A 32 10.50 -12.24 -6.84
N GLY A 33 10.67 -13.33 -6.07
CA GLY A 33 11.65 -14.36 -6.39
C GLY A 33 11.30 -15.13 -7.67
N ALA A 34 10.05 -15.59 -7.80
CA ALA A 34 9.59 -16.31 -8.99
C ALA A 34 9.50 -15.40 -10.21
N GLY A 35 8.99 -14.16 -10.05
CA GLY A 35 8.90 -13.19 -11.13
C GLY A 35 10.26 -12.80 -11.69
N ASN A 36 11.27 -12.60 -10.83
CA ASN A 36 12.65 -12.36 -11.27
C ASN A 36 13.24 -13.57 -12.00
N ALA A 37 13.13 -14.78 -11.43
CA ALA A 37 13.67 -15.99 -12.06
C ALA A 37 13.02 -16.30 -13.42
N LEU A 38 11.67 -16.27 -13.46
CA LEU A 38 10.90 -16.54 -14.68
C LEU A 38 11.04 -15.42 -15.71
N GLY A 39 11.04 -14.16 -15.29
CA GLY A 39 11.19 -13.03 -16.21
C GLY A 39 12.54 -13.01 -16.88
N GLU A 40 13.59 -13.33 -16.13
CA GLU A 40 14.96 -13.43 -16.66
C GLU A 40 15.13 -14.68 -17.54
N ALA A 41 14.53 -15.83 -17.19
CA ALA A 41 14.50 -17.00 -18.07
C ALA A 41 13.75 -16.70 -19.38
N LEU A 42 12.57 -16.07 -19.30
CA LEU A 42 11.78 -15.69 -20.46
C LEU A 42 12.54 -14.71 -21.35
N ALA A 43 13.20 -13.70 -20.75
CA ALA A 43 14.00 -12.74 -21.48
C ALA A 43 15.10 -13.42 -22.31
N ARG A 44 15.81 -14.39 -21.71
CA ARG A 44 16.82 -15.20 -22.42
C ARG A 44 16.21 -16.02 -23.55
N THR A 45 15.06 -16.66 -23.32
CA THR A 45 14.42 -17.49 -24.36
C THR A 45 13.90 -16.67 -25.54
N LEU A 46 13.46 -15.43 -25.30
CA LEU A 46 12.96 -14.53 -26.33
C LEU A 46 14.08 -13.69 -26.98
N GLY A 47 15.31 -13.75 -26.46
CA GLY A 47 16.42 -12.93 -26.94
C GLY A 47 16.18 -11.43 -26.77
N VAL A 48 15.44 -11.02 -25.73
CA VAL A 48 15.14 -9.60 -25.47
C VAL A 48 16.15 -8.99 -24.51
N ASP A 49 16.61 -7.79 -24.85
CA ASP A 49 17.62 -7.05 -24.09
C ASP A 49 17.13 -5.67 -23.64
N GLY A 50 17.99 -4.96 -22.89
CA GLY A 50 17.75 -3.58 -22.46
C GLY A 50 16.51 -3.43 -21.58
N TYR A 51 15.64 -2.49 -21.94
CA TYR A 51 14.46 -2.14 -21.15
C TYR A 51 13.43 -3.28 -21.07
N LEU A 52 13.24 -4.05 -22.14
CA LEU A 52 12.27 -5.15 -22.16
C LEU A 52 12.65 -6.27 -21.18
N ARG A 53 13.96 -6.55 -21.05
CA ARG A 53 14.48 -7.51 -20.06
C ARG A 53 14.20 -7.10 -18.62
N GLN A 54 14.12 -5.79 -18.33
CA GLN A 54 13.73 -5.28 -17.00
C GLN A 54 12.21 -5.31 -16.80
N LEU A 55 11.45 -5.04 -17.87
CA LEU A 55 9.99 -4.98 -17.82
C LEU A 55 9.35 -6.35 -17.59
N LEU A 56 9.92 -7.42 -18.14
CA LEU A 56 9.39 -8.79 -18.00
C LEU A 56 9.28 -9.24 -16.53
N PRO A 57 10.36 -9.23 -15.72
CA PRO A 57 10.26 -9.45 -14.27
C PRO A 57 9.23 -8.52 -13.61
N ALA A 58 9.26 -7.23 -13.91
CA ALA A 58 8.39 -6.24 -13.28
C ALA A 58 6.90 -6.56 -13.47
N VAL A 59 6.51 -6.90 -14.70
CA VAL A 59 5.14 -7.31 -15.03
C VAL A 59 4.77 -8.60 -14.29
N LEU A 60 5.65 -9.61 -14.29
CA LEU A 60 5.37 -10.88 -13.63
C LEU A 60 5.22 -10.75 -12.12
N VAL A 61 6.07 -9.96 -11.45
CA VAL A 61 5.97 -9.73 -10.00
C VAL A 61 4.61 -9.11 -9.65
N SER A 62 4.20 -8.05 -10.36
CA SER A 62 2.88 -7.44 -10.17
C SER A 62 1.73 -8.40 -10.47
N ALA A 63 1.81 -9.13 -11.59
CA ALA A 63 0.78 -10.07 -12.02
C ALA A 63 0.60 -11.26 -11.05
N LEU A 64 1.63 -11.61 -10.29
CA LEU A 64 1.56 -12.62 -9.24
C LEU A 64 1.08 -12.03 -7.91
N ALA A 65 1.72 -10.97 -7.42
CA ALA A 65 1.47 -10.45 -6.07
C ALA A 65 0.09 -9.81 -5.91
N VAL A 66 -0.31 -8.95 -6.86
CA VAL A 66 -1.52 -8.12 -6.71
C VAL A 66 -2.78 -8.97 -6.78
N PRO A 67 -2.98 -9.85 -7.79
CA PRO A 67 -4.16 -10.72 -7.82
C PRO A 67 -4.20 -11.69 -6.64
N ALA A 68 -3.06 -12.26 -6.22
CA ALA A 68 -2.99 -13.16 -5.07
C ALA A 68 -3.51 -12.48 -3.79
N VAL A 69 -3.04 -11.25 -3.51
CA VAL A 69 -3.46 -10.56 -2.29
C VAL A 69 -4.91 -10.05 -2.36
N LEU A 70 -5.39 -9.67 -3.55
CA LEU A 70 -6.78 -9.31 -3.76
C LEU A 70 -7.71 -10.53 -3.61
N GLY A 71 -7.30 -11.70 -4.12
CA GLY A 71 -8.00 -12.97 -3.95
C GLY A 71 -8.06 -13.41 -2.48
N LEU A 72 -6.92 -13.41 -1.78
CA LEU A 72 -6.85 -13.69 -0.34
C LEU A 72 -7.76 -12.77 0.48
N ARG A 73 -7.92 -11.52 0.04
CA ARG A 73 -8.85 -10.57 0.66
C ARG A 73 -10.30 -10.88 0.31
N ALA A 74 -10.62 -11.20 -0.95
CA ALA A 74 -11.98 -11.48 -1.42
C ALA A 74 -12.57 -12.72 -0.73
N LEU A 75 -11.73 -13.70 -0.39
CA LEU A 75 -12.12 -14.89 0.38
C LEU A 75 -12.53 -14.60 1.84
N ARG A 76 -12.42 -13.35 2.31
CA ARG A 76 -12.83 -12.97 3.67
C ARG A 76 -14.31 -12.57 3.71
N THR A 77 -15.09 -13.32 4.50
CA THR A 77 -16.53 -13.10 4.74
C THR A 77 -16.85 -12.00 5.77
N THR A 78 -15.85 -11.41 6.42
CA THR A 78 -16.03 -10.41 7.49
C THR A 78 -15.67 -9.00 7.04
N ARG A 79 -16.31 -7.97 7.60
CA ARG A 79 -15.98 -6.56 7.32
C ARG A 79 -14.55 -6.25 7.76
N VAL A 80 -13.63 -6.16 6.80
CA VAL A 80 -12.22 -5.82 7.00
C VAL A 80 -11.98 -4.35 6.74
N LEU A 81 -11.04 -3.73 7.46
CA LEU A 81 -10.53 -2.40 7.09
C LEU A 81 -10.14 -2.35 5.60
N PRO A 82 -10.42 -1.25 4.87
CA PRO A 82 -10.10 -1.12 3.45
C PRO A 82 -8.58 -1.19 3.21
N LEU A 83 -8.15 -1.77 2.07
CA LEU A 83 -6.73 -1.77 1.66
C LEU A 83 -6.15 -0.36 1.55
N GLY A 84 -7.01 0.64 1.35
CA GLY A 84 -6.61 2.04 1.19
C GLY A 84 -6.42 2.45 -0.27
N LEU A 85 -6.87 1.63 -1.23
CA LEU A 85 -6.88 2.00 -2.65
C LEU A 85 -7.79 3.20 -2.95
N GLY A 86 -8.89 3.35 -2.19
CA GLY A 86 -9.84 4.43 -2.40
C GLY A 86 -10.61 4.33 -3.72
N PRO A 87 -11.42 5.34 -4.05
CA PRO A 87 -12.02 5.46 -5.38
C PRO A 87 -10.93 5.75 -6.42
N ARG A 88 -11.11 5.25 -7.65
CA ARG A 88 -10.16 5.43 -8.76
C ARG A 88 -9.82 6.91 -9.03
N SER A 89 -10.80 7.81 -8.86
CA SER A 89 -10.62 9.25 -9.02
C SER A 89 -9.63 9.88 -8.04
N ALA A 90 -9.38 9.26 -6.89
CA ALA A 90 -8.44 9.74 -5.88
C ALA A 90 -7.03 9.12 -6.00
N ALA A 91 -6.86 8.11 -6.85
CA ALA A 91 -5.61 7.36 -6.97
C ALA A 91 -4.45 8.24 -7.45
N SER A 92 -4.67 9.01 -8.52
CA SER A 92 -3.67 9.93 -9.08
C SER A 92 -3.25 10.99 -8.07
N LEU A 93 -4.20 11.62 -7.39
CA LEU A 93 -3.91 12.63 -6.37
C LEU A 93 -3.15 12.03 -5.18
N GLY A 94 -3.53 10.83 -4.73
CA GLY A 94 -2.81 10.09 -3.69
C GLY A 94 -1.36 9.83 -4.10
N PHE A 95 -1.16 9.28 -5.29
CA PHE A 95 0.15 8.99 -5.86
C PHE A 95 1.00 10.26 -6.00
N LEU A 96 0.47 11.31 -6.64
CA LEU A 96 1.16 12.58 -6.83
C LEU A 96 1.54 13.24 -5.50
N ARG A 97 0.70 13.12 -4.47
CA ARG A 97 1.05 13.61 -3.12
C ARG A 97 2.22 12.84 -2.52
N GLY A 98 2.20 11.51 -2.62
CA GLY A 98 3.32 10.65 -2.19
C GLY A 98 4.62 11.06 -2.86
N LEU A 99 4.56 11.17 -4.19
CA LEU A 99 5.66 11.57 -5.05
C LEU A 99 6.19 12.95 -4.65
N ALA A 100 5.31 13.96 -4.66
CA ALA A 100 5.68 15.36 -4.44
C ALA A 100 6.26 15.62 -3.04
N VAL A 101 5.69 15.04 -1.98
CA VAL A 101 6.21 15.22 -0.61
C VAL A 101 7.63 14.66 -0.52
N THR A 102 7.83 13.45 -1.03
CA THR A 102 9.11 12.75 -0.91
C THR A 102 10.20 13.39 -1.77
N THR A 103 9.89 13.74 -3.03
CA THR A 103 10.84 14.45 -3.90
C THR A 103 11.17 15.85 -3.37
N SER A 104 10.21 16.57 -2.77
CA SER A 104 10.47 17.87 -2.14
C SER A 104 11.39 17.74 -0.93
N CYS A 105 11.17 16.74 -0.07
CA CYS A 105 12.05 16.47 1.07
C CYS A 105 13.46 16.09 0.60
N ALA A 106 13.56 15.24 -0.43
CA ALA A 106 14.83 14.89 -1.05
C ALA A 106 15.54 16.12 -1.62
N ALA A 107 14.84 16.98 -2.37
CA ALA A 107 15.41 18.21 -2.92
C ALA A 107 15.95 19.15 -1.83
N VAL A 108 15.23 19.30 -0.72
CA VAL A 108 15.68 20.13 0.41
C VAL A 108 16.94 19.53 1.07
N VAL A 109 16.94 18.24 1.38
CA VAL A 109 18.07 17.59 2.07
C VAL A 109 19.30 17.49 1.16
N LEU A 110 19.13 17.11 -0.10
CA LEU A 110 20.21 17.05 -1.09
C LEU A 110 20.72 18.44 -1.45
N GLY A 111 19.84 19.44 -1.51
CA GLY A 111 20.21 20.85 -1.68
C GLY A 111 21.08 21.36 -0.52
N ALA A 112 20.69 21.04 0.72
CA ALA A 112 21.52 21.33 1.90
C ALA A 112 22.87 20.60 1.84
N GLY A 113 22.88 19.31 1.47
CA GLY A 113 24.12 18.56 1.24
C GLY A 113 25.00 19.16 0.14
N THR A 114 24.40 19.73 -0.90
CA THR A 114 25.12 20.44 -1.96
C THR A 114 25.75 21.73 -1.43
N ALA A 115 25.00 22.52 -0.65
CA ALA A 115 25.49 23.74 -0.02
C ALA A 115 26.63 23.48 0.98
N LEU A 116 26.60 22.33 1.67
CA LEU A 116 27.66 21.86 2.57
C LEU A 116 28.86 21.22 1.84
N GLY A 117 28.80 21.10 0.50
CA GLY A 117 29.85 20.48 -0.31
C GLY A 117 29.92 18.95 -0.22
N TRP A 118 28.93 18.29 0.40
CA TRP A 118 28.83 16.83 0.51
C TRP A 118 28.39 16.17 -0.79
N VAL A 119 27.64 16.91 -1.61
CA VAL A 119 27.05 16.43 -2.86
C VAL A 119 27.67 17.21 -4.02
N ARG A 120 28.28 16.50 -4.97
CA ARG A 120 28.78 17.08 -6.22
C ARG A 120 28.06 16.48 -7.41
N TRP A 121 27.27 17.28 -8.09
CA TRP A 121 26.47 16.84 -9.23
C TRP A 121 27.30 16.66 -10.50
N SER A 122 26.90 15.70 -11.33
CA SER A 122 27.39 15.57 -12.71
C SER A 122 26.78 16.65 -13.62
N GLY A 123 27.26 16.71 -14.86
CA GLY A 123 26.51 17.39 -15.92
C GLY A 123 25.11 16.80 -16.04
N LEU A 124 24.14 17.67 -16.29
CA LEU A 124 22.73 17.31 -16.47
C LEU A 124 22.45 17.12 -17.96
N ASP A 125 21.99 15.93 -18.32
CA ASP A 125 21.32 15.64 -19.58
C ASP A 125 19.80 15.52 -19.31
N PRO A 126 19.01 16.56 -19.63
CA PRO A 126 17.58 16.57 -19.36
C PRO A 126 16.80 15.50 -20.13
N ALA A 127 17.24 15.16 -21.34
CA ALA A 127 16.54 14.19 -22.18
C ALA A 127 16.76 12.77 -21.65
N ALA A 128 18.00 12.42 -21.32
CA ALA A 128 18.31 11.16 -20.67
C ALA A 128 17.64 11.04 -19.30
N LEU A 129 17.63 12.11 -18.50
CA LEU A 129 16.94 12.12 -17.20
C LEU A 129 15.43 11.92 -17.34
N ALA A 130 14.78 12.60 -18.29
CA ALA A 130 13.35 12.42 -18.53
C ALA A 130 13.02 10.99 -18.98
N ALA A 131 13.77 10.44 -19.93
CA ALA A 131 13.59 9.07 -20.39
C ALA A 131 13.83 8.05 -19.27
N PHE A 132 14.87 8.26 -18.46
CA PHE A 132 15.17 7.44 -17.29
C PHE A 132 14.03 7.50 -16.27
N LEU A 133 13.55 8.68 -15.89
CA LEU A 133 12.49 8.82 -14.89
C LEU A 133 11.19 8.15 -15.33
N VAL A 134 10.81 8.24 -16.60
CA VAL A 134 9.61 7.57 -17.13
C VAL A 134 9.75 6.05 -17.11
N SER A 135 10.85 5.52 -17.66
CA SER A 135 11.12 4.08 -17.72
C SER A 135 11.30 3.49 -16.32
N ASN A 136 12.08 4.15 -15.47
CA ASN A 136 12.28 3.78 -14.08
C ASN A 136 10.96 3.81 -13.29
N ALA A 137 10.11 4.82 -13.46
CA ALA A 137 8.85 4.88 -12.74
C ALA A 137 7.95 3.70 -13.09
N LEU A 138 7.87 3.31 -14.37
CA LEU A 138 7.07 2.16 -14.79
C LEU A 138 7.61 0.85 -14.19
N VAL A 139 8.91 0.60 -14.30
CA VAL A 139 9.54 -0.60 -13.71
C VAL A 139 9.42 -0.59 -12.19
N ALA A 140 9.72 0.53 -11.53
CA ALA A 140 9.61 0.67 -10.07
C ALA A 140 8.18 0.46 -9.56
N VAL A 141 7.17 0.95 -10.28
CA VAL A 141 5.77 0.70 -9.94
C VAL A 141 5.45 -0.79 -10.03
N LEU A 142 5.80 -1.43 -11.14
CA LEU A 142 5.39 -2.81 -11.41
C LEU A 142 6.21 -3.84 -10.60
N LEU A 143 7.51 -3.63 -10.47
CA LEU A 143 8.41 -4.57 -9.81
C LEU A 143 8.31 -4.47 -8.28
N GLU A 144 8.24 -3.24 -7.74
CA GLU A 144 8.46 -2.99 -6.32
C GLU A 144 7.25 -2.30 -5.68
N ALA A 145 6.97 -1.05 -6.05
CA ALA A 145 6.07 -0.20 -5.29
C ALA A 145 4.62 -0.71 -5.25
N LEU A 146 4.00 -1.06 -6.38
CA LEU A 146 2.64 -1.58 -6.39
C LEU A 146 2.51 -2.94 -5.66
N PRO A 147 3.30 -3.97 -6.01
CA PRO A 147 3.16 -5.28 -5.38
C PRO A 147 3.53 -5.26 -3.89
N GLU A 148 4.59 -4.56 -3.49
CA GLU A 148 4.99 -4.45 -2.08
C GLU A 148 3.97 -3.66 -1.26
N GLU A 149 3.52 -2.50 -1.75
CA GLU A 149 2.55 -1.72 -0.99
C GLU A 149 1.21 -2.47 -0.89
N ALA A 150 0.76 -3.15 -1.95
CA ALA A 150 -0.47 -3.93 -1.90
C ALA A 150 -0.40 -5.09 -0.90
N THR A 151 0.70 -5.84 -0.89
CA THR A 151 0.91 -7.00 0.00
C THR A 151 1.18 -6.60 1.44
N LEU A 152 2.06 -5.61 1.65
CA LEU A 152 2.54 -5.23 2.98
C LEU A 152 1.67 -4.15 3.62
N ARG A 153 1.49 -2.99 2.98
CA ARG A 153 0.74 -1.85 3.56
C ARG A 153 -0.76 -1.94 3.30
N GLY A 154 -1.14 -2.70 2.28
CA GLY A 154 -2.51 -3.08 1.98
C GLY A 154 -2.96 -4.23 2.87
N PHE A 155 -2.42 -5.43 2.68
CA PHE A 155 -2.95 -6.64 3.32
C PHE A 155 -2.34 -6.96 4.69
N ALA A 156 -1.01 -7.00 4.81
CA ALA A 156 -0.36 -7.38 6.07
C ALA A 156 -0.64 -6.37 7.19
N TRP A 157 -0.43 -5.08 6.91
CA TRP A 157 -0.73 -3.97 7.82
C TRP A 157 -2.19 -3.98 8.27
N VAL A 158 -3.14 -4.11 7.33
CA VAL A 158 -4.58 -4.14 7.67
C VAL A 158 -4.91 -5.35 8.55
N SER A 159 -4.34 -6.51 8.25
CA SER A 159 -4.52 -7.72 9.07
C SER A 159 -4.00 -7.54 10.50
N LEU A 160 -2.90 -6.81 10.68
CA LEU A 160 -2.41 -6.42 12.00
C LEU A 160 -3.32 -5.36 12.66
N ARG A 161 -3.80 -4.37 11.90
CA ARG A 161 -4.66 -3.29 12.42
C ARG A 161 -6.04 -3.75 12.85
N ASP A 162 -6.55 -4.84 12.28
CA ASP A 162 -7.78 -5.50 12.73
C ASP A 162 -7.69 -5.92 14.21
N ARG A 163 -6.46 -6.14 14.74
CA ARG A 163 -6.23 -6.60 16.12
C ARG A 163 -5.43 -5.66 17.01
N PHE A 164 -4.43 -5.00 16.46
CA PHE A 164 -3.43 -4.24 17.20
C PHE A 164 -3.58 -2.73 16.97
N GLY A 165 -2.96 -1.93 17.85
CA GLY A 165 -2.85 -0.48 17.70
C GLY A 165 -1.95 -0.06 16.53
N GLY A 166 -1.99 1.22 16.16
CA GLY A 166 -1.25 1.72 14.98
C GLY A 166 0.26 1.49 15.05
N VAL A 167 0.86 1.64 16.23
CA VAL A 167 2.30 1.46 16.44
C VAL A 167 2.72 -0.01 16.26
N VAL A 168 2.03 -0.94 16.93
CA VAL A 168 2.34 -2.38 16.82
C VAL A 168 2.15 -2.89 15.40
N SER A 169 1.08 -2.45 14.71
CA SER A 169 0.89 -2.80 13.30
C SER A 169 1.98 -2.22 12.40
N ALA A 170 2.56 -1.07 12.75
CA ALA A 170 3.68 -0.50 12.02
C ALA A 170 4.96 -1.29 12.17
N LEU A 171 5.35 -1.54 13.40
CA LEU A 171 6.53 -2.33 13.67
C LEU A 171 6.38 -3.74 13.09
N GLY A 172 5.19 -4.33 13.18
CA GLY A 172 4.94 -5.65 12.60
C GLY A 172 4.98 -5.69 11.08
N ALA A 173 4.34 -4.73 10.39
CA ALA A 173 4.40 -4.66 8.93
C ALA A 173 5.82 -4.36 8.43
N THR A 174 6.57 -3.50 9.12
CA THR A 174 7.99 -3.25 8.83
C THR A 174 8.83 -4.50 9.10
N GLY A 175 8.58 -5.23 10.18
CA GLY A 175 9.26 -6.50 10.45
C GLY A 175 9.04 -7.53 9.34
N VAL A 176 7.79 -7.67 8.86
CA VAL A 176 7.49 -8.54 7.70
C VAL A 176 8.23 -8.05 6.46
N PHE A 177 8.25 -6.73 6.20
CA PHE A 177 8.98 -6.14 5.08
C PHE A 177 10.48 -6.48 5.09
N LEU A 178 11.13 -6.45 6.26
CA LEU A 178 12.55 -6.79 6.39
C LEU A 178 12.87 -8.26 6.03
N LEU A 179 11.89 -9.16 6.16
CA LEU A 179 12.06 -10.58 5.80
C LEU A 179 11.90 -10.85 4.31
N VAL A 180 11.18 -9.97 3.58
CA VAL A 180 10.81 -10.20 2.17
C VAL A 180 12.03 -10.33 1.26
N PRO A 181 13.03 -9.42 1.28
CA PRO A 181 14.19 -9.54 0.40
C PRO A 181 14.90 -10.88 0.57
N ALA A 182 15.21 -11.27 1.81
CA ALA A 182 15.88 -12.53 2.11
C ALA A 182 15.08 -13.75 1.61
N ALA A 183 13.79 -13.81 1.95
CA ALA A 183 12.91 -14.89 1.51
C ALA A 183 12.78 -14.95 -0.02
N SER A 184 12.77 -13.79 -0.69
CA SER A 184 12.70 -13.72 -2.16
C SER A 184 13.95 -14.29 -2.83
N THR A 185 15.14 -14.12 -2.26
CA THR A 185 16.38 -14.72 -2.81
C THR A 185 16.33 -16.25 -2.76
N VAL A 186 15.77 -16.82 -1.69
CA VAL A 186 15.58 -18.28 -1.56
C VAL A 186 14.60 -18.79 -2.61
N VAL A 187 13.47 -18.11 -2.79
CA VAL A 187 12.50 -18.47 -3.85
C VAL A 187 13.14 -18.32 -5.22
N GLN A 188 13.86 -17.23 -5.47
CA GLN A 188 14.53 -16.99 -6.76
C GLN A 188 15.55 -18.08 -7.07
N ALA A 189 16.37 -18.49 -6.11
CA ALA A 189 17.34 -19.57 -6.27
C ALA A 189 16.63 -20.90 -6.61
N GLY A 190 15.58 -21.25 -5.87
CA GLY A 190 14.79 -22.46 -6.12
C GLY A 190 14.13 -22.46 -7.50
N VAL A 191 13.45 -21.38 -7.88
CA VAL A 191 12.80 -21.27 -9.20
C VAL A 191 13.83 -21.23 -10.32
N SER A 192 14.96 -20.54 -10.15
CA SER A 192 16.04 -20.49 -11.14
C SER A 192 16.57 -21.90 -11.43
N HIS A 193 16.77 -22.71 -10.38
CA HIS A 193 17.17 -24.11 -10.54
C HIS A 193 16.13 -24.93 -11.32
N LEU A 194 14.82 -24.72 -11.04
CA LEU A 194 13.74 -25.42 -11.75
C LEU A 194 13.66 -25.06 -13.24
N VAL A 195 14.06 -23.85 -13.62
CA VAL A 195 14.04 -23.39 -15.02
C VAL A 195 15.42 -23.47 -15.72
N GLY A 196 16.38 -24.19 -15.13
CA GLY A 196 17.71 -24.40 -15.71
C GLY A 196 18.60 -23.16 -15.72
N GLY A 197 18.31 -22.16 -14.88
CA GLY A 197 19.14 -20.96 -14.69
C GLY A 197 20.16 -21.10 -13.56
N SER A 198 21.14 -20.20 -13.55
CA SER A 198 22.07 -20.06 -12.42
C SER A 198 21.35 -19.48 -11.20
N ALA A 199 21.54 -20.10 -10.03
CA ALA A 199 21.00 -19.57 -8.78
C ALA A 199 21.64 -18.21 -8.47
N ALA A 200 20.80 -17.20 -8.19
CA ALA A 200 21.28 -15.95 -7.62
C ALA A 200 21.84 -16.20 -6.20
N PRO A 201 22.85 -15.45 -5.76
CA PRO A 201 23.36 -15.56 -4.40
C PRO A 201 22.23 -15.28 -3.40
N MET A 202 22.07 -16.19 -2.44
CA MET A 202 21.12 -16.03 -1.35
C MET A 202 21.71 -15.13 -0.28
N GLY A 203 20.93 -14.19 0.24
CA GLY A 203 21.44 -13.23 1.21
C GLY A 203 20.36 -12.35 1.83
N LEU A 204 20.70 -11.73 2.96
CA LEU A 204 19.87 -10.72 3.62
C LEU A 204 19.91 -9.37 2.91
N THR A 205 20.99 -9.12 2.16
CA THR A 205 21.28 -7.86 1.49
C THR A 205 21.81 -8.09 0.09
N PRO A 206 21.69 -7.09 -0.80
CA PRO A 206 22.38 -7.11 -2.08
C PRO A 206 23.89 -7.29 -1.89
N GLU A 207 24.53 -7.95 -2.85
CA GLU A 207 25.96 -8.20 -2.85
C GLU A 207 26.75 -6.88 -2.75
N GLY A 208 27.74 -6.83 -1.86
CA GLY A 208 28.59 -5.66 -1.64
C GLY A 208 28.01 -4.57 -0.74
N GLN A 209 26.78 -4.72 -0.22
CA GLN A 209 26.21 -3.78 0.76
C GLN A 209 26.44 -4.24 2.20
N ASP A 210 26.66 -3.27 3.11
CA ASP A 210 26.72 -3.54 4.54
C ASP A 210 25.35 -4.00 5.08
N PRO A 211 25.25 -5.20 5.68
CA PRO A 211 23.98 -5.73 6.14
C PRO A 211 23.24 -4.85 7.13
N LEU A 212 23.98 -4.22 8.05
CA LEU A 212 23.38 -3.37 9.07
C LEU A 212 22.82 -2.09 8.46
N ALA A 213 23.61 -1.38 7.65
CA ALA A 213 23.18 -0.17 6.97
C ALA A 213 21.92 -0.41 6.11
N TYR A 214 21.86 -1.52 5.38
CA TYR A 214 20.69 -1.87 4.58
C TYR A 214 19.45 -2.16 5.43
N LEU A 215 19.58 -2.90 6.54
CA LEU A 215 18.46 -3.16 7.44
C LEU A 215 17.96 -1.88 8.12
N VAL A 216 18.86 -0.96 8.48
CA VAL A 216 18.50 0.36 9.00
C VAL A 216 17.75 1.16 7.94
N LEU A 217 18.25 1.19 6.70
CA LEU A 217 17.60 1.86 5.58
C LEU A 217 16.19 1.30 5.34
N LEU A 218 16.05 -0.02 5.20
CA LEU A 218 14.74 -0.65 5.01
C LEU A 218 13.79 -0.41 6.19
N SER A 219 14.30 -0.35 7.41
CA SER A 219 13.48 -0.04 8.59
C SER A 219 12.92 1.38 8.52
N VAL A 220 13.78 2.37 8.25
CA VAL A 220 13.39 3.79 8.15
C VAL A 220 12.48 4.01 6.93
N PHE A 221 12.82 3.41 5.79
CA PHE A 221 11.98 3.43 4.59
C PHE A 221 10.61 2.80 4.87
N GLY A 222 10.61 1.64 5.52
CA GLY A 222 9.39 0.92 5.83
C GLY A 222 8.45 1.68 6.76
N LEU A 223 8.98 2.40 7.74
CA LEU A 223 8.24 3.32 8.61
C LEU A 223 7.78 4.58 7.88
N THR A 224 8.56 5.09 6.93
CA THR A 224 8.18 6.22 6.07
C THR A 224 6.98 5.88 5.20
N LEU A 225 6.96 4.70 4.59
CA LEU A 225 5.82 4.18 3.82
C LEU A 225 4.58 4.01 4.69
N VAL A 226 4.74 3.59 5.95
CA VAL A 226 3.66 3.56 6.94
C VAL A 226 3.13 4.96 7.25
N ALA A 227 4.01 5.95 7.40
CA ALA A 227 3.60 7.33 7.62
C ALA A 227 2.76 7.84 6.43
N ALA A 228 3.24 7.62 5.19
CA ALA A 228 2.51 7.92 3.96
C ALA A 228 1.15 7.19 3.90
N ARG A 229 1.13 5.89 4.24
CA ARG A 229 -0.09 5.06 4.26
C ARG A 229 -1.12 5.52 5.30
N THR A 230 -0.69 6.20 6.35
CA THR A 230 -1.59 6.74 7.38
C THR A 230 -1.89 8.23 7.20
N ALA A 231 -1.37 8.83 6.12
CA ALA A 231 -1.69 10.20 5.75
C ALA A 231 -3.18 10.34 5.43
N PRO A 232 -3.78 11.50 5.74
CA PRO A 232 -5.19 11.76 5.49
C PRO A 232 -5.45 11.80 3.97
N GLY A 233 -6.51 11.15 3.50
CA GLY A 233 -6.89 11.15 2.08
C GLY A 233 -7.81 9.99 1.73
N ALA A 234 -8.45 10.04 0.56
CA ALA A 234 -9.37 9.00 0.09
C ALA A 234 -8.65 7.74 -0.43
N ALA A 235 -7.39 7.86 -0.85
CA ALA A 235 -6.59 6.80 -1.48
C ALA A 235 -5.18 6.69 -0.86
N PRO A 236 -5.06 6.43 0.47
CA PRO A 236 -3.79 6.49 1.19
C PRO A 236 -2.76 5.42 0.78
N LEU A 237 -3.17 4.31 0.17
CA LEU A 237 -2.22 3.32 -0.36
C LEU A 237 -1.44 3.89 -1.56
N TRP A 238 -2.11 4.67 -2.41
CA TRP A 238 -1.46 5.34 -3.54
C TRP A 238 -0.43 6.38 -3.09
N ALA A 239 -0.64 7.03 -1.93
CA ALA A 239 0.39 7.91 -1.35
C ALA A 239 1.64 7.14 -0.93
N ALA A 240 1.50 5.92 -0.40
CA ALA A 240 2.64 5.05 -0.12
C ALA A 240 3.34 4.61 -1.41
N ILE A 241 2.59 4.21 -2.45
CA ILE A 241 3.14 3.85 -3.76
C ILE A 241 3.92 5.03 -4.37
N GLY A 242 3.36 6.24 -4.36
CA GLY A 242 4.07 7.44 -4.86
C GLY A 242 5.32 7.79 -4.07
N THR A 243 5.28 7.60 -2.74
CA THR A 243 6.45 7.76 -1.84
C THR A 243 7.54 6.74 -2.19
N HIS A 244 7.14 5.49 -2.42
CA HIS A 244 8.04 4.41 -2.80
C HIS A 244 8.72 4.70 -4.15
N VAL A 245 7.95 5.09 -5.17
CA VAL A 245 8.49 5.45 -6.49
C VAL A 245 9.43 6.65 -6.41
N ALA A 246 9.09 7.66 -5.60
CA ALA A 246 9.96 8.81 -5.37
C ALA A 246 11.30 8.38 -4.76
N PHE A 247 11.27 7.55 -3.71
CA PHE A 247 12.47 7.03 -3.06
C PHE A 247 13.37 6.28 -4.05
N LEU A 248 12.80 5.34 -4.81
CA LEU A 248 13.56 4.59 -5.82
C LEU A 248 14.11 5.51 -6.92
N SER A 249 13.33 6.49 -7.37
CA SER A 249 13.77 7.42 -8.42
C SER A 249 14.90 8.33 -7.94
N VAL A 250 14.76 8.90 -6.74
CA VAL A 250 15.80 9.75 -6.14
C VAL A 250 17.09 8.95 -5.96
N ASN A 251 17.04 7.78 -5.32
CA ASN A 251 18.24 6.99 -5.08
C ASN A 251 18.90 6.52 -6.36
N ARG A 252 18.11 6.07 -7.35
CA ARG A 252 18.67 5.58 -8.61
C ARG A 252 19.27 6.68 -9.47
N VAL A 253 18.75 7.92 -9.38
CA VAL A 253 19.39 9.09 -10.02
C VAL A 253 20.63 9.49 -9.23
N VAL A 254 20.51 9.70 -7.92
CA VAL A 254 21.57 10.31 -7.10
C VAL A 254 22.75 9.36 -6.93
N PHE A 255 22.52 8.11 -6.51
CA PHE A 255 23.56 7.17 -6.09
C PHE A 255 23.93 6.15 -7.18
N GLU A 256 22.98 5.79 -8.05
CA GLU A 256 23.19 4.80 -9.11
C GLU A 256 23.22 5.42 -10.52
N GLY A 257 23.12 6.75 -10.63
CA GLY A 257 22.81 7.42 -11.90
C GLY A 257 23.84 7.18 -13.00
N VAL A 258 25.13 7.06 -12.65
CA VAL A 258 26.20 6.73 -13.60
C VAL A 258 26.02 5.31 -14.15
N GLN A 259 25.78 4.33 -13.27
CA GLN A 259 25.63 2.92 -13.66
C GLN A 259 24.36 2.69 -14.49
N ARG A 260 23.32 3.48 -14.23
CA ARG A 260 22.02 3.37 -14.91
C ARG A 260 21.84 4.29 -16.11
N GLY A 261 22.84 5.12 -16.43
CA GLY A 261 22.72 6.11 -17.51
C GLY A 261 21.57 7.10 -17.28
N ALA A 262 21.34 7.51 -16.03
CA ALA A 262 20.18 8.31 -15.65
C ALA A 262 20.22 9.77 -16.16
N GLY A 263 21.25 10.18 -16.91
CA GLY A 263 21.43 11.56 -17.39
C GLY A 263 21.81 12.57 -16.31
N TRP A 264 21.77 12.18 -15.03
CA TRP A 264 22.18 12.99 -13.91
C TRP A 264 22.58 12.09 -12.73
N SER A 265 23.57 12.52 -11.95
CA SER A 265 24.05 11.75 -10.80
C SER A 265 24.78 12.65 -9.81
N ALA A 266 24.98 12.15 -8.61
CA ALA A 266 25.79 12.81 -7.59
C ALA A 266 26.99 11.96 -7.20
N ARG A 267 28.12 12.62 -6.98
CA ARG A 267 29.25 12.07 -6.23
C ARG A 267 29.08 12.47 -4.78
N VAL A 268 28.94 11.47 -3.91
CA VAL A 268 28.71 11.62 -2.47
C VAL A 268 29.62 10.62 -1.75
N ALA A 269 30.33 11.05 -0.71
CA ALA A 269 31.11 10.12 0.10
C ALA A 269 30.16 9.14 0.83
N PRO A 270 30.53 7.86 1.03
CA PRO A 270 29.63 6.87 1.63
C PRO A 270 29.03 7.30 2.97
N THR A 271 29.81 7.98 3.81
CA THR A 271 29.36 8.51 5.10
C THR A 271 28.26 9.55 4.97
N HIS A 272 28.28 10.38 3.93
CA HIS A 272 27.26 11.39 3.67
C HIS A 272 26.05 10.81 2.94
N ALA A 273 26.23 9.78 2.11
CA ALA A 273 25.15 9.14 1.37
C ALA A 273 24.08 8.57 2.33
N ALA A 274 24.50 7.81 3.33
CA ALA A 274 23.59 7.26 4.35
C ALA A 274 22.86 8.38 5.12
N VAL A 275 23.55 9.44 5.51
CA VAL A 275 22.95 10.57 6.24
C VAL A 275 21.91 11.31 5.39
N LEU A 276 22.21 11.55 4.11
CA LEU A 276 21.30 12.23 3.20
C LEU A 276 20.06 11.36 2.93
N GLU A 277 20.26 10.07 2.68
CA GLU A 277 19.18 9.13 2.40
C GLU A 277 18.23 8.96 3.59
N LEU A 278 18.78 8.65 4.77
CA LEU A 278 17.99 8.57 6.00
C LEU A 278 17.37 9.92 6.36
N GLY A 279 18.08 11.01 6.09
CA GLY A 279 17.64 12.38 6.38
C GLY A 279 16.37 12.76 5.61
N TYR A 280 16.32 12.53 4.30
CA TYR A 280 15.11 12.88 3.54
C TYR A 280 13.95 11.91 3.81
N LEU A 281 14.22 10.65 4.12
CA LEU A 281 13.20 9.70 4.56
C LEU A 281 12.58 10.13 5.89
N ALA A 282 13.41 10.49 6.87
CA ALA A 282 12.95 11.01 8.15
C ALA A 282 12.10 12.27 7.97
N ALA A 283 12.57 13.23 7.14
CA ALA A 283 11.81 14.44 6.81
C ALA A 283 10.46 14.11 6.16
N THR A 284 10.44 13.18 5.20
CA THR A 284 9.22 12.71 4.53
C THR A 284 8.23 12.12 5.53
N ALA A 285 8.71 11.24 6.43
CA ALA A 285 7.89 10.64 7.47
C ALA A 285 7.32 11.71 8.42
N THR A 286 8.13 12.69 8.83
CA THR A 286 7.71 13.82 9.67
C THR A 286 6.60 14.63 9.00
N VAL A 287 6.72 14.95 7.70
CA VAL A 287 5.68 15.69 6.96
C VAL A 287 4.36 14.92 6.95
N PHE A 288 4.36 13.61 6.68
CA PHE A 288 3.14 12.82 6.69
C PHE A 288 2.52 12.68 8.10
N VAL A 289 3.35 12.49 9.12
CA VAL A 289 2.89 12.43 10.52
C VAL A 289 2.28 13.78 10.92
N ALA A 290 2.94 14.90 10.61
CA ALA A 290 2.44 16.24 10.88
C ALA A 290 1.10 16.49 10.17
N ALA A 291 0.99 16.16 8.88
CA ALA A 291 -0.25 16.28 8.12
C ALA A 291 -1.40 15.48 8.74
N ARG A 292 -1.11 14.28 9.26
CA ARG A 292 -2.07 13.44 9.98
C ARG A 292 -2.52 14.07 11.29
N LEU A 293 -1.58 14.60 12.08
CA LEU A 293 -1.86 15.27 13.36
C LEU A 293 -2.71 16.53 13.14
N VAL A 294 -2.32 17.41 12.21
CA VAL A 294 -3.08 18.63 11.87
C VAL A 294 -4.51 18.28 11.43
N SER A 295 -4.66 17.28 10.56
CA SER A 295 -6.00 16.85 10.10
C SER A 295 -6.86 16.29 11.23
N SER A 296 -6.24 15.62 12.21
CA SER A 296 -6.96 15.11 13.40
C SER A 296 -7.46 16.25 14.28
N LEU A 297 -6.65 17.29 14.48
CA LEU A 297 -7.01 18.49 15.25
C LEU A 297 -8.12 19.29 14.58
N VAL A 298 -8.04 19.49 13.26
CA VAL A 298 -9.06 20.20 12.48
C VAL A 298 -10.41 19.47 12.59
N ARG A 299 -10.43 18.13 12.48
CA ARG A 299 -11.66 17.34 12.65
C ARG A 299 -12.23 17.45 14.06
N ALA A 300 -11.38 17.38 15.09
CA ALA A 300 -11.82 17.53 16.48
C ALA A 300 -12.43 18.92 16.76
N ARG A 301 -11.85 19.98 16.18
CA ARG A 301 -12.41 21.34 16.27
C ARG A 301 -13.75 21.46 15.55
N ALA A 302 -13.86 20.95 14.32
CA ALA A 302 -15.10 20.97 13.55
C ALA A 302 -16.25 20.21 14.25
N GLN A 303 -15.93 19.13 14.98
CA GLN A 303 -16.91 18.39 15.78
C GLN A 303 -17.38 19.17 17.01
N ARG A 304 -16.51 19.95 17.66
CA ARG A 304 -16.87 20.80 18.81
C ARG A 304 -17.67 22.04 18.40
N SER A 305 -17.45 22.56 17.19
CA SER A 305 -18.13 23.75 16.67
C SER A 305 -19.48 23.48 16.03
N ARG A 306 -19.95 22.23 15.95
CA ARG A 306 -21.31 21.91 15.48
C ARG A 306 -22.33 22.32 16.56
N PRO A 307 -23.19 23.33 16.34
CA PRO A 307 -24.22 23.71 17.30
C PRO A 307 -25.28 22.61 17.37
N GLY A 308 -25.60 22.15 18.59
CA GLY A 308 -26.87 21.51 18.91
C GLY A 308 -27.15 20.12 18.31
N HIS A 309 -26.65 19.07 18.97
CA HIS A 309 -27.57 17.99 19.34
C HIS A 309 -27.74 18.08 20.84
N PRO A 310 -28.92 18.47 21.36
CA PRO A 310 -29.15 18.44 22.79
C PRO A 310 -28.99 16.99 23.21
N SER A 311 -27.91 16.72 23.96
CA SER A 311 -27.82 15.51 24.75
C SER A 311 -29.04 15.51 25.64
N ALA A 312 -29.82 14.42 25.57
CA ALA A 312 -30.95 14.18 26.44
C ALA A 312 -30.55 14.55 27.87
N VAL A 313 -31.06 15.69 28.34
CA VAL A 313 -31.05 16.05 29.74
C VAL A 313 -31.89 14.97 30.38
N THR A 314 -31.22 14.06 31.07
CA THR A 314 -31.80 13.16 32.04
C THR A 314 -32.36 14.05 33.15
N THR A 315 -33.62 14.47 33.04
CA THR A 315 -34.38 14.98 34.17
C THR A 315 -34.71 13.79 35.06
N HIS A 316 -33.80 13.46 35.97
CA HIS A 316 -34.11 12.71 37.17
C HIS A 316 -33.87 13.60 38.39
N GLY A 317 -34.96 13.84 39.12
CA GLY A 317 -34.92 13.73 40.58
C GLY A 317 -34.88 15.02 41.39
N ALA A 318 -36.02 15.71 41.48
CA ALA A 318 -36.52 16.30 42.72
C ALA A 318 -38.02 16.01 42.70
N GLY A 319 -38.53 15.00 43.40
CA GLY A 319 -38.60 14.95 44.84
C GLY A 319 -40.05 15.25 45.21
N ASP A 320 -40.93 14.24 45.16
CA ASP A 320 -42.22 14.33 45.82
C ASP A 320 -42.70 12.94 46.26
N TRP A 321 -42.69 12.75 47.57
CA TRP A 321 -43.14 11.57 48.29
C TRP A 321 -44.47 11.95 48.97
N ALA A 322 -45.61 11.50 48.45
CA ALA A 322 -46.85 11.35 49.23
C ALA A 322 -47.98 10.67 48.46
N ARG A 323 -48.76 9.84 49.18
CA ARG A 323 -50.03 9.14 48.87
C ARG A 323 -49.84 7.71 48.32
N ILE A 324 -49.84 6.68 49.18
CA ILE A 324 -51.00 6.00 49.81
C ILE A 324 -51.91 5.34 48.75
N GLY A 325 -51.89 3.99 48.68
CA GLY A 325 -52.58 3.10 47.71
C GLY A 325 -54.07 2.85 48.01
N PRO A 326 -54.63 1.63 47.83
CA PRO A 326 -54.19 0.42 47.12
C PRO A 326 -55.28 -0.18 46.17
N LEU A 327 -55.04 -1.40 45.66
CA LEU A 327 -55.98 -2.48 45.24
C LEU A 327 -56.14 -2.86 43.75
N LEU A 328 -56.01 -4.19 43.56
CA LEU A 328 -56.71 -5.13 42.66
C LEU A 328 -56.14 -5.50 41.27
N VAL A 329 -55.50 -6.69 41.28
CA VAL A 329 -55.48 -7.92 40.44
C VAL A 329 -56.43 -8.05 39.18
N PRO A 330 -56.41 -9.15 38.38
CA PRO A 330 -55.84 -9.28 37.03
C PRO A 330 -56.87 -9.71 35.94
N ASP A 331 -56.42 -9.86 34.70
CA ASP A 331 -56.85 -10.84 33.65
C ASP A 331 -56.35 -10.29 32.30
N GLY A 332 -55.96 -11.04 31.26
CA GLY A 332 -56.22 -12.42 30.85
C GLY A 332 -56.48 -12.41 29.33
N ARG A 333 -56.09 -13.49 28.63
CA ARG A 333 -56.43 -13.89 27.24
C ARG A 333 -55.69 -13.23 26.05
N GLU A 334 -54.97 -13.97 25.21
CA GLU A 334 -55.32 -15.06 24.23
C GLU A 334 -55.65 -14.53 22.82
N GLY A 335 -55.13 -15.22 21.79
CA GLY A 335 -55.62 -15.16 20.40
C GLY A 335 -54.59 -14.57 19.40
N ARG A 336 -53.76 -15.31 18.65
CA ARG A 336 -53.97 -16.36 17.61
C ARG A 336 -54.07 -15.76 16.18
N SER A 337 -53.35 -16.41 15.23
CA SER A 337 -53.48 -16.40 13.74
C SER A 337 -53.13 -15.08 13.02
N SER A 338 -52.54 -15.00 11.82
CA SER A 338 -52.28 -15.91 10.68
C SER A 338 -51.25 -15.18 9.78
N GLU A 339 -50.17 -15.80 9.32
CA GLU A 339 -50.06 -16.45 8.00
C GLU A 339 -50.55 -15.57 6.83
N ILE A 340 -49.60 -14.91 6.15
CA ILE A 340 -49.74 -14.49 4.74
C ILE A 340 -48.40 -14.74 4.03
N GLU A 341 -48.36 -15.88 3.36
CA GLU A 341 -47.60 -16.17 2.14
C GLU A 341 -48.01 -15.22 1.01
N ARG A 342 -47.04 -14.80 0.19
CA ARG A 342 -47.09 -14.62 -1.28
C ARG A 342 -45.82 -13.89 -1.75
N GLU A 343 -44.90 -14.61 -2.39
CA GLU A 343 -44.82 -14.87 -3.85
C GLU A 343 -44.03 -13.79 -4.59
N TRP A 344 -42.85 -14.20 -5.06
CA TRP A 344 -42.07 -13.58 -6.12
C TRP A 344 -42.74 -13.79 -7.48
N PRO A 345 -42.54 -12.85 -8.41
CA PRO A 345 -42.28 -13.25 -9.78
C PRO A 345 -41.03 -12.55 -10.35
N SER A 346 -40.12 -13.35 -10.90
CA SER A 346 -39.26 -12.92 -12.01
C SER A 346 -40.01 -13.11 -13.33
N PRO A 347 -39.74 -12.28 -14.34
CA PRO A 347 -39.65 -12.81 -15.70
C PRO A 347 -38.41 -12.36 -16.45
N ALA A 348 -37.97 -13.30 -17.28
CA ALA A 348 -36.90 -13.23 -18.27
C ALA A 348 -37.20 -12.29 -19.45
N GLY A 349 -36.18 -12.09 -20.28
CA GLY A 349 -36.34 -11.88 -21.71
C GLY A 349 -36.03 -10.47 -22.22
N ARG A 350 -34.87 -10.32 -22.86
CA ARG A 350 -34.71 -9.49 -24.07
C ARG A 350 -33.41 -9.84 -24.79
N GLU A 351 -33.54 -10.74 -25.75
CA GLU A 351 -32.69 -10.80 -26.94
C GLU A 351 -32.91 -9.53 -27.77
N TRP A 352 -31.82 -8.96 -28.31
CA TRP A 352 -31.88 -8.19 -29.55
C TRP A 352 -30.66 -8.54 -30.42
N LEU A 353 -31.02 -8.98 -31.62
CA LEU A 353 -30.17 -9.43 -32.72
C LEU A 353 -29.45 -8.26 -33.41
N SER A 354 -28.25 -8.61 -33.89
CA SER A 354 -27.51 -8.11 -35.04
C SER A 354 -28.19 -7.10 -36.00
N HIS A 355 -27.39 -6.11 -36.42
CA HIS A 355 -27.25 -5.89 -37.86
C HIS A 355 -25.82 -5.53 -38.25
N ASP A 356 -25.33 -6.38 -39.14
CA ASP A 356 -24.13 -6.32 -39.95
C ASP A 356 -24.27 -5.30 -41.09
N ARG A 357 -23.20 -4.58 -41.42
CA ARG A 357 -22.97 -4.00 -42.76
C ARG A 357 -21.51 -3.57 -42.90
N GLY A 358 -20.77 -4.32 -43.72
CA GLY A 358 -19.34 -4.14 -43.93
C GLY A 358 -18.91 -3.24 -45.10
N ALA A 359 -17.58 -3.28 -45.24
CA ALA A 359 -16.74 -3.18 -46.44
C ALA A 359 -16.52 -1.82 -47.15
N ARG A 360 -15.28 -1.33 -47.10
CA ARG A 360 -14.28 -1.32 -48.22
C ARG A 360 -13.00 -0.58 -47.77
N VAL A 361 -11.83 -1.24 -47.70
CA VAL A 361 -10.80 -1.40 -48.75
C VAL A 361 -10.33 -0.08 -49.37
N PHE A 362 -9.09 0.33 -49.06
CA PHE A 362 -8.14 0.91 -50.01
C PHE A 362 -6.69 0.54 -49.62
N ARG A 363 -6.05 -0.24 -50.50
CA ARG A 363 -4.60 -0.38 -50.75
C ARG A 363 -4.31 0.69 -51.84
N ARG A 364 -3.16 1.35 -52.02
CA ARG A 364 -1.74 0.94 -52.04
C ARG A 364 -0.86 2.17 -52.41
N SER A 365 0.43 2.14 -52.02
CA SER A 365 1.65 2.67 -52.72
C SER A 365 1.77 4.20 -52.95
N GLU A 366 2.91 4.92 -52.93
CA GLU A 366 4.39 4.78 -53.05
C GLU A 366 4.99 5.95 -52.22
N VAL A 367 6.21 5.98 -51.66
CA VAL A 367 7.59 5.97 -52.20
C VAL A 367 8.55 5.68 -51.04
#